data_AF-A0A142XNU3-F1
#
_entry.id   AF-A0A142XNU3-F1
#
_cell.length_a   1.000
_cell.length_b   1.000
_cell.length_c   1.000
_cell.angle_alpha   90.00
_cell.angle_beta   90.00
_cell.angle_gamma   90.00
#
_symmetry.space_group_name_H-M   'P 1'
#
loop_
_entity.id
_entity.type
_entity.pdbx_description
1 polymer ?
#
loop_
_entity_poly.entity_id
_entity_poly.type
_entity_poly.pdbx_seq_one_letter_code
_entity_poly.pdbx_strand_id
1 'polypeptide(L)'
;MHEEAGFLSVIRQSPADNTARLVFADWLDEQDDPNCKIKADFIRLELRVADAPEQSLDRTYGQNQLRQRAARIDSLWLATISNPPIEAHRTTHPDTCPKQWKLLTPTAAPQIRHCETCQHCVHYCDSLLEARHLATNEIRFALALTLANYSDDLYLSLVFAPVASEERERRQQIEEERDRARRTEWLAARVGFTYAVLTEQRYGGRGRAPVPLRERSREERLNRRSANRSRRCNIDRESWEETD
;
A
#
# COMPACT_ATOMS: atom_id res chain seq x y z
N MET A 1 29.07 22.76 -4.55
CA MET A 1 28.06 21.71 -4.82
C MET A 1 28.18 21.04 -6.20
N HIS A 2 29.01 21.51 -7.15
CA HIS A 2 29.12 20.85 -8.46
C HIS A 2 29.85 19.49 -8.41
N GLU A 3 30.77 19.29 -7.47
CA GLU A 3 31.52 18.04 -7.31
C GLU A 3 30.64 16.89 -6.83
N GLU A 4 29.75 17.12 -5.84
CA GLU A 4 28.79 16.10 -5.38
C GLU A 4 27.94 15.59 -6.55
N ALA A 5 27.46 16.48 -7.43
CA ALA A 5 26.69 16.09 -8.61
C ALA A 5 27.50 15.20 -9.57
N GLY A 6 28.81 15.42 -9.69
CA GLY A 6 29.72 14.57 -10.45
C GLY A 6 29.77 13.15 -9.88
N PHE A 7 30.01 13.02 -8.58
CA PHE A 7 30.01 11.72 -7.90
C PHE A 7 28.65 11.01 -8.01
N LEU A 8 27.55 11.72 -7.77
CA LEU A 8 26.20 11.16 -7.89
C LEU A 8 25.91 10.68 -9.31
N SER A 9 26.41 11.37 -10.35
CA SER A 9 26.28 10.93 -11.74
C SER A 9 27.03 9.63 -12.01
N VAL A 10 28.28 9.51 -11.52
CA VAL A 10 29.09 8.29 -11.65
C VAL A 10 28.42 7.12 -10.94
N ILE A 11 28.02 7.30 -9.68
CA ILE A 11 27.36 6.25 -8.90
C ILE A 11 26.03 5.86 -9.53
N ARG A 12 25.27 6.81 -10.08
CA ARG A 12 24.02 6.50 -10.80
C ARG A 12 24.25 5.64 -12.04
N GLN A 13 25.34 5.86 -12.77
CA GLN A 13 25.69 5.06 -13.95
C GLN A 13 26.15 3.65 -13.59
N SER A 14 26.73 3.46 -12.40
CA SER A 14 27.21 2.16 -11.91
C SER A 14 26.85 1.95 -10.43
N PRO A 15 25.56 1.75 -10.10
CA PRO A 15 25.09 1.73 -8.72
C PRO A 15 25.57 0.52 -7.91
N ALA A 16 26.06 -0.52 -8.59
CA ALA A 16 26.69 -1.69 -7.97
C ALA A 16 28.18 -1.48 -7.64
N ASP A 17 28.81 -0.39 -8.11
CA ASP A 17 30.22 -0.10 -7.85
C ASP A 17 30.39 0.45 -6.41
N ASN A 18 30.75 -0.45 -5.50
CA ASN A 18 31.03 -0.08 -4.11
C ASN A 18 32.29 0.78 -3.97
N THR A 19 33.24 0.70 -4.90
CA THR A 19 34.48 1.49 -4.86
C THR A 19 34.16 2.96 -5.10
N ALA A 20 33.39 3.28 -6.14
CA ALA A 20 32.93 4.66 -6.40
C ALA A 20 32.17 5.25 -5.20
N ARG A 21 31.35 4.42 -4.53
CA ARG A 21 30.58 4.83 -3.34
C ARG A 21 31.49 5.11 -2.12
N LEU A 22 32.52 4.30 -1.90
CA LEU A 22 33.49 4.53 -0.83
C LEU A 22 34.35 5.77 -1.07
N VAL A 23 34.84 5.98 -2.30
CA VAL A 23 35.57 7.19 -2.67
C VAL A 23 34.71 8.44 -2.43
N PHE A 24 33.42 8.38 -2.78
CA PHE A 24 32.49 9.46 -2.49
C PHE A 24 32.28 9.67 -0.98
N ALA A 25 32.24 8.60 -0.18
CA ALA A 25 32.15 8.71 1.27
C ALA A 25 33.40 9.37 1.89
N ASP A 26 34.60 9.07 1.36
CA ASP A 26 35.83 9.71 1.79
C ASP A 26 35.82 11.21 1.45
N TRP A 27 35.42 11.57 0.21
CA TRP A 27 35.25 12.98 -0.18
C TRP A 27 34.23 13.73 0.68
N LEU A 28 33.14 13.06 1.10
CA LEU A 28 32.13 13.64 1.99
C LEU A 28 32.69 13.95 3.39
N ASP A 29 33.59 13.13 3.94
CA ASP A 29 34.21 13.40 5.24
C ASP A 29 35.15 14.62 5.19
N GLU A 30 35.76 14.90 4.04
CA GLU A 30 36.66 16.04 3.84
C GLU A 30 35.93 17.40 3.83
N GLN A 31 34.60 17.42 3.66
CA GLN A 31 33.84 18.68 3.55
C GLN A 31 33.61 19.42 4.88
N ASP A 32 33.99 18.83 6.03
CA ASP A 32 33.78 19.36 7.40
C ASP A 32 32.32 19.81 7.69
N ASP A 33 31.34 19.21 7.01
CA ASP A 33 29.92 19.50 7.17
C ASP A 33 29.20 18.34 7.89
N PRO A 34 28.36 18.63 8.91
CA PRO A 34 27.64 17.58 9.65
C PRO A 34 26.72 16.72 8.79
N ASN A 35 26.12 17.25 7.72
CA ASN A 35 25.27 16.47 6.82
C ASN A 35 26.11 15.56 5.92
N CYS A 36 27.26 16.04 5.45
CA CYS A 36 28.20 15.23 4.68
C CYS A 36 28.71 14.04 5.50
N LYS A 37 29.03 14.26 6.77
CA LYS A 37 29.41 13.18 7.70
C LYS A 37 28.31 12.13 7.85
N ILE A 38 27.04 12.54 7.98
CA ILE A 38 25.89 11.60 8.07
C ILE A 38 25.74 10.78 6.78
N LYS A 39 25.92 11.40 5.61
CA LYS A 39 25.87 10.72 4.31
C LYS A 39 27.02 9.70 4.16
N ALA A 40 28.25 10.08 4.52
CA ALA A 40 29.41 9.20 4.48
C ALA A 40 29.23 7.98 5.40
N ASP A 41 28.79 8.25 6.63
CA ASP A 41 28.44 7.25 7.63
C ASP A 41 27.36 6.29 7.14
N PHE A 42 26.33 6.80 6.47
CA PHE A 42 25.27 5.99 5.88
C PHE A 42 25.83 5.01 4.84
N ILE A 43 26.66 5.48 3.89
CA ILE A 43 27.24 4.65 2.82
C ILE A 43 28.06 3.50 3.42
N ARG A 44 28.98 3.80 4.35
CA ARG A 44 29.85 2.79 4.95
C ARG A 44 29.07 1.76 5.77
N LEU A 45 28.07 2.22 6.50
CA LEU A 45 27.21 1.32 7.28
C LEU A 45 26.38 0.42 6.36
N GLU A 46 25.89 0.93 5.22
CA GLU A 46 25.08 0.14 4.29
C GLU A 46 25.89 -1.00 3.68
N LEU A 47 27.14 -0.72 3.30
CA LEU A 47 28.06 -1.75 2.81
C LEU A 47 28.37 -2.80 3.88
N ARG A 48 28.65 -2.37 5.12
CA ARG A 48 28.88 -3.29 6.24
C ARG A 48 27.67 -4.18 6.52
N VAL A 49 26.46 -3.61 6.48
CA VAL A 49 25.21 -4.36 6.69
C VAL A 49 24.97 -5.34 5.54
N ALA A 50 25.31 -4.96 4.30
CA ALA A 50 25.18 -5.85 3.15
C ALA A 50 26.09 -7.08 3.28
N ASP A 51 27.32 -6.90 3.76
CA ASP A 51 28.32 -7.97 3.94
C ASP A 51 28.06 -8.84 5.18
N ALA A 52 27.29 -8.36 6.16
CA ALA A 52 26.97 -9.11 7.37
C ALA A 52 26.03 -10.31 7.08
N PRO A 53 26.22 -11.47 7.73
CA PRO A 53 25.34 -12.63 7.57
C PRO A 53 23.87 -12.29 7.88
N GLU A 54 22.94 -12.87 7.11
CA GLU A 54 21.51 -12.52 7.14
C GLU A 54 20.89 -12.63 8.54
N GLN A 55 21.30 -13.64 9.30
CA GLN A 55 20.75 -13.93 10.63
C GLN A 55 21.58 -13.35 11.79
N SER A 56 22.58 -12.52 11.50
CA SER A 56 23.44 -11.95 12.54
C SER A 56 22.75 -10.79 13.28
N LEU A 57 23.00 -10.69 14.59
CA LEU A 57 22.56 -9.54 15.40
C LEU A 57 23.16 -8.23 14.88
N ASP A 58 24.39 -8.27 14.37
CA ASP A 58 25.08 -7.12 13.76
C ASP A 58 24.31 -6.58 12.56
N ARG A 59 23.76 -7.45 11.70
CA ARG A 59 22.92 -7.03 10.57
C ARG A 59 21.65 -6.34 11.05
N THR A 60 20.95 -6.92 12.02
CA THR A 60 19.72 -6.32 12.60
C THR A 60 20.00 -4.96 13.24
N TYR A 61 21.06 -4.86 14.05
CA TYR A 61 21.46 -3.60 14.68
C TYR A 61 21.89 -2.55 13.65
N GLY A 62 22.72 -2.95 12.68
CA GLY A 62 23.16 -2.08 11.60
C GLY A 62 22.01 -1.59 10.73
N GLN A 63 21.01 -2.43 10.45
CA GLN A 63 19.79 -2.01 9.76
C GLN A 63 19.04 -0.92 10.53
N ASN A 64 18.87 -1.06 11.85
CA ASN A 64 18.21 -0.03 12.66
C ASN A 64 18.99 1.30 12.63
N GLN A 65 20.33 1.23 12.72
CA GLN A 65 21.20 2.40 12.59
C GLN A 65 21.10 3.06 11.19
N LEU A 66 20.99 2.26 10.12
CA LEU A 66 20.77 2.77 8.77
C LEU A 66 19.47 3.55 8.67
N ARG A 67 18.37 3.03 9.23
CA ARG A 67 17.07 3.73 9.21
C ARG A 67 17.15 5.08 9.92
N GLN A 68 17.80 5.14 11.08
CA GLN A 68 17.98 6.38 11.84
C GLN A 68 18.76 7.43 11.05
N ARG A 69 19.83 7.02 10.35
CA ARG A 69 20.63 7.92 9.51
C ARG A 69 19.84 8.35 8.27
N ALA A 70 19.19 7.41 7.59
CA ALA A 70 18.38 7.67 6.39
C ALA A 70 17.27 8.69 6.66
N ALA A 71 16.67 8.69 7.85
CA ALA A 71 15.60 9.63 8.22
C ALA A 71 16.05 11.11 8.22
N ARG A 72 17.36 11.37 8.17
CA ARG A 72 17.95 12.71 8.16
C ARG A 72 18.53 13.10 6.79
N ILE A 73 18.43 12.22 5.80
CA ILE A 73 19.01 12.40 4.47
C ILE A 73 17.86 12.64 3.48
N ASP A 74 18.11 13.48 2.48
CA ASP A 74 17.18 13.75 1.38
C ASP A 74 16.79 12.46 0.62
N SER A 75 15.50 12.35 0.25
CA SER A 75 14.97 11.14 -0.37
C SER A 75 15.49 10.91 -1.80
N LEU A 76 15.73 11.97 -2.58
CA LEU A 76 16.29 11.86 -3.94
C LEU A 76 17.76 11.43 -3.89
N TRP A 77 18.50 11.92 -2.90
CA TRP A 77 19.86 11.45 -2.63
C TRP A 77 19.86 9.94 -2.29
N LEU A 78 18.95 9.49 -1.42
CA LEU A 78 18.80 8.07 -1.08
C LEU A 78 18.39 7.23 -2.30
N ALA A 79 17.48 7.68 -3.15
CA ALA A 79 17.09 6.95 -4.37
C ALA A 79 18.27 6.69 -5.32
N THR A 80 19.26 7.59 -5.30
CA THR A 80 20.48 7.49 -6.10
C THR A 80 21.49 6.54 -5.47
N ILE A 81 21.76 6.68 -4.16
CA ILE A 81 22.85 6.00 -3.46
C ILE A 81 22.48 4.66 -2.83
N SER A 82 21.25 4.53 -2.31
CA SER A 82 20.86 3.36 -1.50
C SER A 82 20.53 2.13 -2.35
N ASN A 83 20.53 0.97 -1.69
CA ASN A 83 20.26 -0.34 -2.30
C ASN A 83 19.08 -1.06 -1.63
N PRO A 84 17.87 -0.47 -1.62
CA PRO A 84 16.71 -1.12 -1.03
C PRO A 84 16.32 -2.41 -1.79
N PRO A 85 15.71 -3.36 -1.10
CA PRO A 85 15.03 -4.48 -1.76
C PRO A 85 13.86 -3.95 -2.60
N ILE A 86 13.59 -4.63 -3.72
CA ILE A 86 12.42 -4.33 -4.56
C ILE A 86 11.22 -5.09 -3.99
N GLU A 87 10.19 -4.36 -3.60
CA GLU A 87 8.94 -4.90 -3.09
C GLU A 87 7.96 -5.20 -4.24
N ALA A 88 6.93 -6.00 -3.96
CA ALA A 88 5.86 -6.34 -4.90
C ALA A 88 6.29 -7.10 -6.17
N HIS A 89 7.29 -7.98 -6.07
CA HIS A 89 7.65 -8.88 -7.18
C HIS A 89 6.70 -10.07 -7.32
N ARG A 90 5.41 -9.83 -7.57
CA ARG A 90 4.39 -10.87 -7.79
C ARG A 90 4.32 -11.30 -9.27
N THR A 91 5.45 -11.62 -9.87
CA THR A 91 5.46 -12.19 -11.23
C THR A 91 5.34 -13.71 -11.17
N THR A 92 4.70 -14.29 -12.19
CA THR A 92 4.64 -15.73 -12.47
C THR A 92 6.04 -16.39 -12.55
N HIS A 93 7.08 -15.59 -12.80
CA HIS A 93 8.48 -16.02 -12.85
C HIS A 93 9.32 -15.24 -11.84
N PRO A 94 9.29 -15.60 -10.55
CA PRO A 94 10.05 -14.92 -9.50
C PRO A 94 11.57 -15.07 -9.65
N ASP A 95 12.03 -15.99 -10.49
CA ASP A 95 13.45 -16.36 -10.58
C ASP A 95 14.24 -15.51 -11.57
N THR A 96 13.58 -14.71 -12.42
CA THR A 96 14.27 -14.00 -13.50
C THR A 96 14.65 -12.56 -13.14
N CYS A 97 13.98 -11.93 -12.17
CA CYS A 97 14.33 -10.56 -11.78
C CYS A 97 15.45 -10.54 -10.73
N PRO A 98 16.44 -9.62 -10.82
CA PRO A 98 17.50 -9.48 -9.83
C PRO A 98 17.03 -9.10 -8.42
N LYS A 99 15.79 -8.60 -8.26
CA LYS A 99 15.19 -8.18 -6.97
C LYS A 99 15.97 -7.13 -6.17
N GLN A 100 16.96 -6.47 -6.78
CA GLN A 100 17.80 -5.48 -6.13
C GLN A 100 17.84 -4.18 -6.94
N TRP A 101 17.59 -3.04 -6.28
CA TRP A 101 17.55 -1.70 -6.89
C TRP A 101 18.85 -1.32 -7.63
N LYS A 102 20.00 -1.75 -7.08
CA LYS A 102 21.34 -1.49 -7.65
C LYS A 102 21.65 -2.26 -8.94
N LEU A 103 20.84 -3.26 -9.28
CA LEU A 103 21.02 -4.04 -10.51
C LEU A 103 20.09 -3.57 -11.63
N LEU A 104 19.35 -2.48 -11.40
CA LEU A 104 18.45 -1.89 -12.39
C LEU A 104 19.14 -0.76 -13.18
N THR A 105 18.79 -0.64 -14.45
CA THR A 105 19.32 0.39 -15.35
C THR A 105 18.73 1.75 -14.97
N PRO A 106 19.57 2.78 -14.72
CA PRO A 106 19.09 4.11 -14.37
C PRO A 106 18.30 4.75 -15.53
N THR A 107 17.18 5.41 -15.23
CA THR A 107 16.46 6.23 -16.23
C THR A 107 16.88 7.70 -16.10
N ALA A 108 16.19 8.64 -16.78
CA ALA A 108 16.38 10.08 -16.60
C ALA A 108 15.90 10.60 -15.22
N ALA A 109 14.91 9.95 -14.62
CA ALA A 109 14.43 10.28 -13.28
C ALA A 109 15.19 9.45 -12.23
N PRO A 110 15.76 10.06 -11.17
CA PRO A 110 16.57 9.34 -10.17
C PRO A 110 15.74 8.31 -9.36
N GLN A 111 14.43 8.55 -9.22
CA GLN A 111 13.49 7.68 -8.53
C GLN A 111 12.94 6.57 -9.42
N ILE A 112 13.32 6.49 -10.71
CA ILE A 112 12.81 5.46 -11.61
C ILE A 112 13.98 4.71 -12.23
N ARG A 113 13.95 3.39 -12.12
CA ARG A 113 14.91 2.51 -12.79
C ARG A 113 14.19 1.49 -13.64
N HIS A 114 14.85 0.99 -14.67
CA HIS A 114 14.31 -0.01 -15.57
C HIS A 114 14.96 -1.36 -15.29
N CYS A 115 14.15 -2.39 -15.11
CA CYS A 115 14.65 -3.76 -15.03
C CYS A 115 14.70 -4.36 -16.43
N GLU A 116 15.89 -4.64 -16.95
CA GLU A 116 16.07 -5.22 -18.29
C GLU A 116 15.54 -6.66 -18.37
N THR A 117 15.53 -7.41 -17.27
CA THR A 117 15.07 -8.80 -17.33
C THR A 117 13.56 -8.93 -17.46
N CYS A 118 12.81 -8.10 -16.73
CA CYS A 118 11.36 -8.14 -16.79
C CYS A 118 10.74 -7.04 -17.66
N GLN A 119 11.53 -6.08 -18.14
CA GLN A 119 11.08 -4.94 -18.95
C GLN A 119 10.03 -4.06 -18.25
N HIS A 120 10.20 -3.81 -16.95
CA HIS A 120 9.31 -2.94 -16.17
C HIS A 120 10.09 -1.81 -15.49
N CYS A 121 9.45 -0.66 -15.38
CA CYS A 121 9.92 0.43 -14.52
C CYS A 121 9.67 0.06 -13.04
N VAL A 122 10.66 0.36 -12.21
CA VAL A 122 10.62 0.23 -10.75
C VAL A 122 10.75 1.63 -10.17
N HIS A 123 9.79 2.00 -9.34
CA HIS A 123 9.72 3.32 -8.71
C HIS A 123 10.30 3.28 -7.30
N TYR A 124 11.06 4.29 -6.91
CA TYR A 124 11.52 4.45 -5.53
C TYR A 124 10.49 5.30 -4.78
N CYS A 125 9.87 4.73 -3.74
CA CYS A 125 8.85 5.40 -2.94
C CYS A 125 9.42 5.88 -1.63
N ASP A 126 9.22 7.16 -1.32
CA ASP A 126 9.57 7.74 -0.02
C ASP A 126 8.38 7.85 0.94
N SER A 127 7.18 7.45 0.49
CA SER A 127 5.99 7.33 1.34
C SER A 127 5.26 6.00 1.17
N LEU A 128 4.64 5.51 2.26
CA LEU A 128 3.77 4.33 2.22
C LEU A 128 2.51 4.56 1.36
N LEU A 129 2.03 5.79 1.28
CA LEU A 129 0.85 6.13 0.49
C LEU A 129 1.11 5.93 -1.01
N GLU A 130 2.25 6.44 -1.50
CA GLU A 130 2.68 6.22 -2.89
C GLU A 130 2.92 4.74 -3.17
N ALA A 131 3.61 4.03 -2.27
CA ALA A 131 3.83 2.59 -2.39
C ALA A 131 2.51 1.81 -2.51
N ARG A 132 1.50 2.13 -1.70
CA ARG A 132 0.16 1.52 -1.78
C ARG A 132 -0.53 1.83 -3.11
N HIS A 133 -0.42 3.06 -3.59
CA HIS A 133 -0.99 3.45 -4.89
C HIS A 133 -0.34 2.64 -6.02
N LEU A 134 0.98 2.54 -6.05
CA LEU A 134 1.70 1.75 -7.05
C LEU A 134 1.38 0.26 -6.96
N ALA A 135 1.31 -0.29 -5.73
CA ALA A 135 0.93 -1.67 -5.48
C ALA A 135 -0.47 -2.01 -6.02
N THR A 136 -1.44 -1.08 -5.85
CA THR A 136 -2.81 -1.27 -6.35
C THR A 136 -2.88 -1.27 -7.88
N ASN A 137 -1.94 -0.58 -8.54
CA ASN A 137 -1.84 -0.54 -10.00
C ASN A 137 -0.87 -1.60 -10.57
N GLU A 138 -0.43 -2.56 -9.76
CA GLU A 138 0.55 -3.59 -10.14
C GLU A 138 1.89 -3.02 -10.64
N ILE A 139 2.22 -1.79 -10.24
CA ILE A 139 3.50 -1.14 -10.55
C ILE A 139 4.54 -1.57 -9.53
N ARG A 140 5.77 -1.85 -9.99
CA ARG A 140 6.88 -2.30 -9.14
C ARG A 140 7.52 -1.11 -8.44
N PHE A 141 7.92 -1.32 -7.20
CA PHE A 141 8.57 -0.26 -6.44
C PHE A 141 9.61 -0.80 -5.45
N ALA A 142 10.54 0.06 -5.07
CA ALA A 142 11.42 -0.12 -3.94
C ALA A 142 11.03 0.90 -2.86
N LEU A 143 11.01 0.47 -1.60
CA LEU A 143 10.72 1.37 -0.49
C LEU A 143 12.00 2.06 -0.01
N ALA A 144 11.90 3.34 0.31
CA ALA A 144 12.93 4.03 1.04
C ALA A 144 13.20 3.35 2.38
N LEU A 145 14.48 3.25 2.76
CA LEU A 145 14.91 2.65 4.04
C LEU A 145 14.29 3.33 5.26
N THR A 146 13.79 4.56 5.13
CA THR A 146 13.10 5.31 6.18
C THR A 146 11.72 4.74 6.53
N LEU A 147 11.09 4.03 5.59
CA LEU A 147 9.79 3.41 5.78
C LEU A 147 10.01 2.03 6.39
N ALA A 148 9.77 1.89 7.69
CA ALA A 148 9.96 0.63 8.40
C ALA A 148 9.14 -0.50 7.73
N ASN A 149 9.84 -1.50 7.19
CA ASN A 149 9.25 -2.72 6.63
C ASN A 149 8.54 -3.53 7.72
N TYR A 150 7.27 -3.23 7.97
CA TYR A 150 6.30 -4.28 8.25
C TYR A 150 5.78 -4.71 6.89
N SER A 151 6.32 -5.81 6.37
CA SER A 151 5.90 -6.39 5.08
C SER A 151 4.38 -6.53 4.96
N ASP A 152 3.68 -6.67 6.09
CA ASP A 152 2.23 -6.79 6.16
C ASP A 152 1.47 -5.46 5.96
N ASP A 153 2.09 -4.30 6.21
CA ASP A 153 1.40 -2.99 6.14
C ASP A 153 1.03 -2.56 4.72
N LEU A 154 1.71 -3.12 3.71
CA LEU A 154 1.37 -2.91 2.30
C LEU A 154 0.20 -3.80 1.86
N TYR A 155 0.09 -5.01 2.41
CA TYR A 155 -0.87 -6.01 1.95
C TYR A 155 -2.19 -5.98 2.72
N LEU A 156 -2.20 -5.58 3.99
CA LEU A 156 -3.44 -5.45 4.77
C LEU A 156 -4.43 -4.47 4.11
N SER A 157 -3.95 -3.44 3.41
CA SER A 157 -4.85 -2.53 2.69
C SER A 157 -5.49 -3.18 1.45
N LEU A 158 -4.77 -4.05 0.72
CA LEU A 158 -5.29 -4.65 -0.51
C LEU A 158 -6.36 -5.71 -0.25
N VAL A 159 -6.27 -6.43 0.86
CA VAL A 159 -7.27 -7.47 1.23
C VAL A 159 -8.58 -6.85 1.73
N PHE A 160 -8.54 -5.65 2.32
CA PHE A 160 -9.72 -4.94 2.82
C PHE A 160 -10.21 -3.78 1.92
N ALA A 161 -9.55 -3.51 0.79
CA ALA A 161 -9.92 -2.44 -0.14
C ALA A 161 -11.13 -2.68 -1.08
N PRO A 162 -11.72 -3.89 -1.29
CA PRO A 162 -12.83 -4.00 -2.24
C PRO A 162 -14.11 -3.27 -1.78
N VAL A 163 -14.18 -2.81 -0.52
CA VAL A 163 -15.34 -2.07 -0.01
C VAL A 163 -15.38 -0.62 -0.53
N ALA A 164 -14.23 0.00 -0.81
CA ALA A 164 -14.21 1.44 -1.12
C ALA A 164 -14.69 1.79 -2.54
N SER A 165 -14.46 0.92 -3.53
CA SER A 165 -15.00 1.10 -4.88
C SER A 165 -16.49 0.78 -4.94
N GLU A 166 -16.91 -0.33 -4.35
CA GLU A 166 -18.33 -0.70 -4.24
C GLU A 166 -19.14 0.35 -3.46
N GLU A 167 -18.57 0.95 -2.42
CA GLU A 167 -19.27 1.97 -1.65
C GLU A 167 -19.35 3.32 -2.39
N ARG A 168 -18.35 3.67 -3.21
CA ARG A 168 -18.45 4.82 -4.12
C ARG A 168 -19.51 4.60 -5.19
N GLU A 169 -19.55 3.42 -5.81
CA GLU A 169 -20.58 3.06 -6.79
C GLU A 169 -21.98 3.06 -6.17
N ARG A 170 -22.14 2.53 -4.95
CA ARG A 170 -23.42 2.60 -4.21
C ARG A 170 -23.83 4.04 -3.91
N ARG A 171 -22.90 4.90 -3.49
CA ARG A 171 -23.21 6.32 -3.24
C ARG A 171 -23.65 7.02 -4.53
N GLN A 172 -23.00 6.71 -5.66
CA GLN A 172 -23.37 7.25 -6.96
C GLN A 172 -24.75 6.77 -7.42
N GLN A 173 -25.07 5.47 -7.25
CA GLN A 173 -26.40 4.92 -7.53
C GLN A 173 -27.49 5.57 -6.67
N ILE A 174 -27.25 5.77 -5.38
CA ILE A 174 -28.20 6.44 -4.48
C ILE A 174 -28.45 7.89 -4.91
N GLU A 175 -27.40 8.64 -5.28
CA GLU A 175 -27.56 10.02 -5.76
C GLU A 175 -28.32 10.06 -7.09
N GLU A 176 -28.03 9.15 -8.03
CA GLU A 176 -28.76 9.03 -9.28
C GLU A 176 -30.25 8.67 -9.08
N GLU A 177 -30.57 7.78 -8.16
CA GLU A 177 -31.95 7.44 -7.81
C GLU A 177 -32.68 8.62 -7.19
N ARG A 178 -32.02 9.38 -6.31
CA ARG A 178 -32.57 10.63 -5.73
C ARG A 178 -32.81 11.67 -6.80
N ASP A 179 -31.91 11.82 -7.76
CA ASP A 179 -32.08 12.74 -8.88
C ASP A 179 -33.20 12.32 -9.82
N ARG A 180 -33.34 11.02 -10.10
CA ARG A 180 -34.51 10.50 -10.84
C ARG A 180 -35.81 10.82 -10.09
N ALA A 181 -35.85 10.58 -8.78
CA ALA A 181 -37.02 10.88 -7.94
C ALA A 181 -37.36 12.38 -7.96
N ARG A 182 -36.36 13.26 -7.80
CA ARG A 182 -36.51 14.72 -7.89
C ARG A 182 -37.04 15.16 -9.26
N ARG A 183 -36.56 14.56 -10.36
CA ARG A 183 -37.06 14.85 -11.72
C ARG A 183 -38.49 14.40 -11.92
N THR A 184 -38.85 13.21 -11.43
CA THR A 184 -40.24 12.73 -11.52
C THR A 184 -41.20 13.59 -10.72
N GLU A 185 -40.81 14.03 -9.53
CA GLU A 185 -41.60 14.95 -8.70
C GLU A 185 -41.77 16.32 -9.36
N TRP A 186 -40.68 16.88 -9.91
CA TRP A 186 -40.72 18.13 -10.66
C TRP A 186 -41.64 18.06 -11.90
N LEU A 187 -41.57 16.96 -12.66
CA LEU A 187 -42.45 16.74 -13.82
C LEU A 187 -43.92 16.63 -13.40
N ALA A 188 -44.22 15.89 -12.33
CA ALA A 188 -45.58 15.74 -11.80
C ALA A 188 -46.16 17.10 -11.38
N ALA A 189 -45.38 17.92 -10.67
CA ALA A 189 -45.78 19.26 -10.26
C ALA A 189 -46.03 20.19 -11.46
N ARG A 190 -45.21 20.11 -12.50
CA ARG A 190 -45.29 21.00 -13.67
C ARG A 190 -46.41 20.67 -14.65
N VAL A 191 -46.77 19.39 -14.79
CA VAL A 191 -47.80 18.93 -15.73
C VAL A 191 -49.21 18.91 -15.08
N GLY A 192 -49.33 19.28 -13.79
CA GLY A 192 -50.60 19.22 -13.06
C GLY A 192 -51.12 17.80 -12.88
N PHE A 193 -50.24 16.81 -13.07
CA PHE A 193 -50.58 15.39 -13.01
C PHE A 193 -50.32 14.93 -11.57
N THR A 194 -51.34 15.01 -10.71
CA THR A 194 -51.30 14.37 -9.41
C THR A 194 -51.25 12.85 -9.63
N TYR A 195 -50.13 12.23 -9.26
CA TYR A 195 -49.87 10.79 -9.44
C TYR A 195 -50.71 9.88 -8.51
N ALA A 196 -51.93 10.29 -8.18
CA ALA A 196 -52.79 9.63 -7.22
C ALA A 196 -53.64 8.49 -7.82
N VAL A 197 -53.59 8.21 -9.13
CA VAL A 197 -54.68 7.45 -9.80
C VAL A 197 -54.26 6.17 -10.55
N LEU A 198 -53.03 5.65 -10.42
CA LEU A 198 -52.64 4.44 -11.20
C LEU A 198 -52.06 3.25 -10.43
N THR A 199 -52.04 3.24 -9.09
CA THR A 199 -51.65 2.03 -8.33
C THR A 199 -52.83 1.17 -7.88
N GLU A 200 -54.09 1.62 -8.00
CA GLU A 200 -55.24 0.85 -7.51
C GLU A 200 -55.90 -0.10 -8.54
N GLN A 201 -55.59 -0.01 -9.84
CA GLN A 201 -56.34 -0.75 -10.87
C GLN A 201 -55.71 -2.06 -11.38
N ARG A 202 -54.69 -2.62 -10.70
CA ARG A 202 -54.06 -3.89 -11.12
C ARG A 202 -54.16 -5.07 -10.15
N TYR A 203 -54.86 -4.95 -9.02
CA TYR A 203 -55.12 -6.08 -8.12
C TYR A 203 -56.62 -6.39 -7.99
N GLY A 204 -57.27 -6.62 -9.13
CA GLY A 204 -58.51 -7.40 -9.17
C GLY A 204 -58.21 -8.88 -8.95
N GLY A 205 -58.06 -9.30 -7.69
CA GLY A 205 -57.75 -10.69 -7.38
C GLY A 205 -57.73 -11.00 -5.89
N ARG A 206 -58.92 -11.26 -5.32
CA ARG A 206 -59.18 -11.92 -4.03
C ARG A 206 -58.14 -11.66 -2.94
N GLY A 207 -58.29 -10.51 -2.26
CA GLY A 207 -57.55 -10.20 -1.06
C GLY A 207 -57.68 -11.29 0.00
N ARG A 208 -56.59 -11.99 0.28
CA ARG A 208 -56.31 -12.38 1.67
C ARG A 208 -55.89 -11.10 2.37
N ALA A 209 -56.56 -10.80 3.48
CA ALA A 209 -56.16 -9.72 4.37
C ALA A 209 -54.65 -9.82 4.66
N PRO A 210 -53.90 -8.71 4.63
CA PRO A 210 -52.51 -8.72 5.04
C PRO A 210 -52.46 -9.29 6.46
N VAL A 211 -51.78 -10.43 6.60
CA VAL A 211 -51.49 -11.00 7.91
C VAL A 211 -50.70 -9.93 8.66
N PRO A 212 -51.16 -9.44 9.82
CA PRO A 212 -50.41 -8.47 10.58
C PRO A 212 -49.01 -9.07 10.81
N LEU A 213 -47.99 -8.38 10.30
CA LEU A 213 -46.61 -8.68 10.62
C LEU A 213 -46.52 -8.63 12.14
N ARG A 214 -46.52 -9.80 12.78
CA ARG A 214 -46.21 -9.96 14.20
C ARG A 214 -44.87 -9.25 14.38
N GLU A 215 -44.92 -8.07 14.99
CA GLU A 215 -43.74 -7.39 15.48
C GLU A 215 -43.09 -8.35 16.47
N ARG A 216 -42.15 -9.16 15.97
CA ARG A 216 -41.26 -9.92 16.83
C ARG A 216 -40.62 -8.91 17.75
N SER A 217 -40.94 -9.02 19.03
CA SER A 217 -40.55 -8.04 20.03
C SER A 217 -39.05 -7.81 19.94
N ARG A 218 -38.62 -6.60 20.27
CA ARG A 218 -37.20 -6.22 20.31
C ARG A 218 -36.37 -7.21 21.14
N GLU A 219 -37.00 -7.83 22.15
CA GLU A 219 -36.48 -8.92 22.98
C GLU A 219 -36.17 -10.21 22.20
N GLU A 220 -37.06 -10.63 21.28
CA GLU A 220 -36.86 -11.85 20.49
C GLU A 220 -35.64 -11.71 19.54
N ARG A 221 -35.35 -10.48 19.08
CA ARG A 221 -34.16 -10.18 18.27
C ARG A 221 -32.88 -10.14 19.11
N LEU A 222 -32.94 -9.67 20.35
CA LEU A 222 -31.81 -9.65 21.28
C LEU A 222 -31.45 -11.08 21.74
N ASN A 223 -32.43 -11.92 22.05
CA ASN A 223 -32.20 -13.31 22.44
C ASN A 223 -31.55 -14.15 21.33
N ARG A 224 -31.93 -13.94 20.06
CA ARG A 224 -31.25 -14.60 18.93
C ARG A 224 -29.80 -14.16 18.75
N ARG A 225 -29.47 -12.90 19.04
CA ARG A 225 -28.08 -12.41 18.99
C ARG A 225 -27.23 -13.00 20.11
N SER A 226 -27.76 -13.13 21.33
CA SER A 226 -27.06 -13.76 22.45
C SER A 226 -26.83 -15.27 22.25
N ALA A 227 -27.80 -15.99 21.68
CA ALA A 227 -27.67 -17.42 21.38
C ALA A 227 -26.62 -17.70 20.30
N ASN A 228 -26.52 -16.86 19.26
CA ASN A 228 -25.47 -17.00 18.24
C ASN A 228 -24.07 -16.61 18.74
N ARG A 229 -23.97 -15.73 19.75
CA ARG A 229 -22.67 -15.36 20.35
C ARG A 229 -22.10 -16.49 21.20
N SER A 230 -22.93 -17.20 21.96
CA SER A 230 -22.49 -18.37 22.74
C SER A 230 -22.04 -19.55 21.86
N ARG A 231 -22.65 -19.75 20.69
CA ARG A 231 -22.21 -20.80 19.75
C ARG A 231 -20.85 -20.54 19.12
N ARG A 232 -20.44 -19.27 18.96
CA ARG A 232 -19.11 -18.93 18.43
C ARG A 232 -17.99 -19.14 19.45
N CYS A 233 -18.24 -18.91 20.75
CA CYS A 233 -17.22 -19.12 21.78
C CYS A 233 -16.90 -20.59 22.09
N ASN A 234 -17.79 -21.54 21.77
CA ASN A 234 -17.53 -22.97 21.99
C ASN A 234 -16.67 -23.61 20.88
N ILE A 235 -16.67 -23.07 19.67
CA ILE A 235 -15.89 -23.65 18.55
C ILE A 235 -14.39 -23.38 18.73
N ASP A 236 -14.00 -22.27 19.36
CA ASP A 236 -12.58 -21.92 19.56
C ASP A 236 -11.93 -22.67 20.75
N ARG A 237 -12.72 -23.39 21.57
CA ARG A 237 -12.21 -24.09 22.76
C ARG A 237 -11.90 -25.57 22.52
N GLU A 238 -12.53 -26.22 21.54
CA GLU A 238 -12.32 -27.64 21.24
C GLU A 238 -11.15 -27.89 20.28
N SER A 239 -10.49 -26.86 19.76
CA SER A 239 -9.42 -27.01 18.75
C SER A 239 -7.99 -27.14 19.31
N TRP A 240 -7.81 -27.22 20.63
CA TRP A 240 -6.46 -27.21 21.27
C TRP A 240 -6.14 -28.42 22.16
N GLU A 241 -6.98 -29.46 22.21
CA GLU A 241 -6.77 -30.63 23.11
C GLU A 241 -6.44 -31.96 22.40
N GLU A 242 -6.20 -31.98 21.08
CA GLU A 242 -5.82 -33.21 20.34
C GLU A 242 -4.46 -33.08 19.64
N THR A 243 -3.38 -33.00 20.42
CA THR A 243 -2.03 -33.42 19.98
C THR A 243 -1.20 -33.75 21.22
N ASP A 244 -1.24 -35.01 21.63
CA ASP A 244 -0.21 -35.72 22.40
C ASP A 244 -0.22 -37.20 21.99
#